data_AF-A0AAC9NIL6-F1
#
_entry.id   AF-A0AAC9NIL6-F1
#
_cell.length_a   1.000
_cell.length_b   1.000
_cell.length_c   1.000
_cell.angle_alpha   90.00
_cell.angle_beta   90.00
_cell.angle_gamma   90.00
#
_symmetry.space_group_name_H-M   'P 1'
#
loop_
_entity.id
_entity.type
_entity.pdbx_description
1 polymer ?
#
loop_
_entity_poly.entity_id
_entity_poly.type
_entity_poly.pdbx_seq_one_letter_code
_entity_poly.pdbx_strand_id
1 'polypeptide(L)'
;MLIVVLLALQLVVSALYYLSAPFHLTWPVVVFWLANSLSVVFLIKHHRELAGQFNSTLKKYRLLFTITLIISEVIINLVSENYVADNFHGFISDTEVLLTGMTLGVLWHYELTKNIKKVL
;
A
#
# COMPACT_ATOMS: atom_id res chain seq x y z
N MET A 1 6.02 -13.37 10.29
CA MET A 1 4.59 -13.77 10.20
C MET A 1 3.67 -12.56 10.10
N LEU A 2 3.76 -11.60 11.04
CA LEU A 2 2.93 -10.38 11.04
C LEU A 2 2.94 -9.58 9.72
N ILE A 3 4.13 -9.34 9.13
CA ILE A 3 4.25 -8.58 7.88
C ILE A 3 3.55 -9.25 6.68
N VAL A 4 3.52 -10.58 6.65
CA VAL A 4 2.83 -11.34 5.59
C VAL A 4 1.32 -11.15 5.72
N VAL A 5 0.81 -11.17 6.94
CA VAL A 5 -0.62 -10.91 7.21
C VAL A 5 -0.98 -9.48 6.80
N LEU A 6 -0.18 -8.49 7.17
CA LEU A 6 -0.40 -7.09 6.77
C LEU A 6 -0.41 -6.92 5.25
N LEU A 7 0.59 -7.48 4.56
CA LEU A 7 0.67 -7.42 3.09
C LEU A 7 -0.49 -8.17 2.41
N ALA A 8 -0.93 -9.31 2.95
CA ALA A 8 -2.08 -10.03 2.41
C ALA A 8 -3.38 -9.24 2.63
N LEU A 9 -3.57 -8.67 3.82
CA LEU A 9 -4.71 -7.81 4.13
C LEU A 9 -4.71 -6.54 3.25
N GLN A 10 -3.55 -5.98 2.95
CA GLN A 10 -3.42 -4.85 2.01
C GLN A 10 -4.00 -5.18 0.64
N LEU A 11 -3.72 -6.38 0.09
CA LEU A 11 -4.31 -6.81 -1.19
C LEU A 11 -5.82 -6.93 -1.11
N VAL A 12 -6.33 -7.56 -0.05
CA VAL A 12 -7.77 -7.79 0.14
C VAL A 12 -8.51 -6.47 0.29
N VAL A 13 -8.03 -5.60 1.18
CA VAL A 13 -8.71 -4.34 1.47
C VAL A 13 -8.56 -3.34 0.32
N SER A 14 -7.42 -3.31 -0.37
CA SER A 14 -7.27 -2.51 -1.59
C SER A 14 -8.24 -2.98 -2.69
N ALA A 15 -8.40 -4.29 -2.89
CA ALA A 15 -9.37 -4.82 -3.85
C ALA A 15 -10.81 -4.44 -3.46
N LEU A 16 -11.17 -4.57 -2.18
CA LEU A 16 -12.48 -4.16 -1.67
C LEU A 16 -12.72 -2.66 -1.85
N TYR A 17 -11.70 -1.82 -1.65
CA TYR A 17 -11.78 -0.38 -1.85
C TYR A 17 -12.18 -0.05 -3.29
N TYR A 18 -11.48 -0.60 -4.28
CA TYR A 18 -11.79 -0.37 -5.69
C TYR A 18 -13.10 -1.02 -6.14
N LEU A 19 -13.50 -2.16 -5.57
CA LEU A 19 -14.77 -2.81 -5.90
C LEU A 19 -16.00 -2.11 -5.30
N SER A 20 -15.83 -1.48 -4.13
CA SER A 20 -16.89 -0.71 -3.46
C SER A 20 -16.89 0.77 -3.84
N ALA A 21 -15.91 1.21 -4.63
CA ALA A 21 -15.73 2.59 -5.02
C ALA A 21 -16.98 3.17 -5.71
N PRO A 22 -17.50 4.32 -5.25
CA PRO A 22 -18.60 5.03 -5.91
C PRO A 22 -18.13 5.81 -7.15
N PHE A 23 -16.88 5.61 -7.60
CA PHE A 23 -16.27 6.28 -8.75
C PHE A 23 -15.96 5.27 -9.87
N HIS A 24 -15.92 5.76 -11.11
CA HIS A 24 -15.52 4.93 -12.25
C HIS A 24 -14.02 4.62 -12.19
N LEU A 25 -13.67 3.31 -12.18
CA LEU A 25 -12.27 2.90 -12.33
C LEU A 25 -11.77 3.28 -13.73
N THR A 26 -10.90 4.26 -13.78
CA THR A 26 -10.21 4.62 -15.01
C THR A 26 -9.03 3.69 -15.27
N TRP A 27 -8.65 3.56 -16.54
CA TRP A 27 -7.50 2.75 -16.94
C TRP A 27 -6.21 3.09 -16.15
N PRO A 28 -5.85 4.37 -15.92
CA PRO A 28 -4.69 4.70 -15.09
C PRO A 28 -4.77 4.12 -13.67
N VAL A 29 -5.92 4.22 -13.00
CA VAL A 29 -6.12 3.67 -11.65
C VAL A 29 -5.88 2.16 -11.64
N VAL A 30 -6.44 1.43 -12.62
CA VAL A 30 -6.26 -0.02 -12.74
C VAL A 30 -4.78 -0.38 -12.90
N VAL A 31 -4.06 0.34 -13.78
CA VAL A 31 -2.63 0.06 -14.04
C VAL A 31 -1.78 0.26 -12.79
N PHE A 32 -1.97 1.38 -12.07
CA PHE A 32 -1.19 1.65 -10.86
C PHE A 32 -1.58 0.73 -9.70
N TRP A 33 -2.85 0.36 -9.59
CA TRP A 33 -3.32 -0.64 -8.64
C TRP A 33 -2.70 -2.02 -8.90
N LEU A 34 -2.62 -2.47 -10.16
CA LEU A 34 -1.97 -3.73 -10.52
C LEU A 34 -0.47 -3.68 -10.23
N ALA A 35 0.21 -2.58 -10.55
CA ALA A 35 1.63 -2.39 -10.24
C ALA A 35 1.88 -2.41 -8.71
N ASN A 36 0.98 -1.83 -7.93
CA ASN A 36 1.01 -1.89 -6.47
C ASN A 36 0.82 -3.33 -5.98
N SER A 37 -0.19 -4.03 -6.50
CA SER A 37 -0.51 -5.41 -6.15
C SER A 37 0.66 -6.36 -6.46
N LEU A 38 1.30 -6.22 -7.61
CA LEU A 38 2.49 -6.99 -7.98
C LEU A 38 3.66 -6.72 -7.02
N SER A 39 3.83 -5.48 -6.58
CA SER A 39 4.83 -5.14 -5.55
C SER A 39 4.54 -5.87 -4.25
N VAL A 40 3.29 -5.88 -3.80
CA VAL A 40 2.88 -6.58 -2.56
C VAL A 40 3.08 -8.10 -2.69
N VAL A 41 2.68 -8.72 -3.79
CA VAL A 41 2.90 -10.15 -4.05
C VAL A 41 4.39 -10.48 -4.02
N PHE A 42 5.24 -9.64 -4.61
CA PHE A 42 6.69 -9.82 -4.56
C PHE A 42 7.23 -9.74 -3.13
N LEU A 43 6.77 -8.77 -2.34
CA LEU A 43 7.16 -8.60 -0.93
C LEU A 43 6.70 -9.78 -0.06
N ILE A 44 5.51 -10.35 -0.32
CA ILE A 44 5.02 -11.55 0.37
C ILE A 44 5.94 -12.75 0.04
N LYS A 45 6.28 -12.96 -1.24
CA LYS A 45 7.13 -14.07 -1.66
C LYS A 45 8.51 -14.03 -1.01
N HIS A 46 9.05 -12.83 -0.81
CA HIS A 46 10.38 -12.60 -0.24
C HIS A 46 10.34 -12.10 1.20
N HIS A 47 9.24 -12.36 1.94
CA HIS A 47 9.02 -11.79 3.27
C HIS A 47 10.10 -12.16 4.31
N ARG A 48 10.80 -13.28 4.12
CA ARG A 48 11.88 -13.71 5.02
C ARG A 48 13.07 -12.76 4.98
N GLU A 49 13.31 -12.15 3.82
CA GLU A 49 14.36 -11.16 3.60
C GLU A 49 13.93 -9.76 4.07
N LEU A 50 12.69 -9.61 4.55
CA LEU A 50 12.21 -8.35 5.13
C LEU A 50 12.62 -8.18 6.60
N ALA A 51 13.22 -9.21 7.22
CA ALA A 51 13.76 -9.15 8.57
C ALA A 51 15.27 -8.80 8.53
N GLY A 52 15.61 -7.51 8.46
CA GLY A 52 17.00 -7.05 8.54
C GLY A 52 17.39 -6.04 7.45
N GLN A 53 18.66 -6.07 7.00
CA GLN A 53 19.11 -5.21 5.92
C GLN A 53 18.56 -5.69 4.57
N PHE A 54 17.70 -4.88 3.97
CA PHE A 54 17.12 -5.18 2.66
C PHE A 54 18.17 -5.21 1.54
N ASN A 55 18.07 -6.22 0.67
CA ASN A 55 18.79 -6.24 -0.60
C ASN A 55 18.28 -5.11 -1.53
N SER A 56 19.06 -4.80 -2.59
CA SER A 56 18.72 -3.73 -3.53
C SER A 56 17.36 -3.96 -4.22
N THR A 57 17.01 -5.20 -4.52
CA THR A 57 15.75 -5.57 -5.18
C THR A 57 14.53 -5.27 -4.31
N LEU A 58 14.54 -5.68 -3.04
CA LEU A 58 13.47 -5.42 -2.08
C LEU A 58 13.27 -3.94 -1.81
N LYS A 59 14.37 -3.17 -1.76
CA LYS A 59 14.28 -1.70 -1.66
C LYS A 59 13.52 -1.11 -2.85
N LYS A 60 13.76 -1.60 -4.07
CA LYS A 60 13.03 -1.16 -5.27
C LYS A 60 11.55 -1.50 -5.19
N TYR A 61 11.19 -2.72 -4.81
CA TYR A 61 9.77 -3.12 -4.72
C TYR A 61 9.02 -2.43 -3.59
N ARG A 62 9.66 -2.16 -2.45
CA ARG A 62 9.09 -1.32 -1.39
C ARG A 62 8.87 0.12 -1.88
N LEU A 63 9.84 0.67 -2.60
CA LEU A 63 9.71 2.01 -3.17
C LEU A 63 8.61 2.05 -4.23
N LEU A 64 8.54 1.03 -5.10
CA LEU A 64 7.48 0.89 -6.11
C LEU A 64 6.11 0.81 -5.46
N PHE A 65 5.94 0.00 -4.41
CA PHE A 65 4.73 -0.03 -3.59
C PHE A 65 4.35 1.37 -3.08
N THR A 66 5.30 2.09 -2.50
CA THR A 66 5.04 3.44 -1.94
C THR A 66 4.68 4.47 -3.02
N ILE A 67 5.44 4.48 -4.13
CA ILE A 67 5.22 5.42 -5.25
C ILE A 67 3.88 5.14 -5.93
N THR A 68 3.56 3.88 -6.18
CA THR A 68 2.29 3.50 -6.83
C THR A 68 1.09 3.83 -5.96
N LEU A 69 1.18 3.76 -4.63
CA LEU A 69 0.15 4.27 -3.73
C LEU A 69 -0.06 5.77 -3.91
N ILE A 70 1.02 6.56 -3.85
CA ILE A 70 0.94 8.03 -3.98
C ILE A 70 0.35 8.41 -5.33
N ILE A 71 0.79 7.77 -6.41
CA ILE A 71 0.26 8.05 -7.75
C ILE A 71 -1.22 7.68 -7.84
N SER A 72 -1.62 6.53 -7.28
CA SER A 72 -3.03 6.10 -7.27
C SER A 72 -3.88 7.12 -6.52
N GLU A 73 -3.43 7.58 -5.35
CA GLU A 73 -4.11 8.59 -4.54
C GLU A 73 -4.29 9.91 -5.31
N VAL A 74 -3.23 10.40 -5.95
CA VAL A 74 -3.30 11.62 -6.77
C VAL A 74 -4.28 11.46 -7.92
N ILE A 75 -4.25 10.32 -8.63
CA ILE A 75 -5.17 10.07 -9.73
C ILE A 75 -6.62 10.00 -9.22
N ILE A 76 -6.89 9.31 -8.12
CA ILE A 76 -8.24 9.21 -7.56
C ILE A 76 -8.76 10.62 -7.24
N ASN A 77 -7.97 11.43 -6.52
CA ASN A 77 -8.37 12.80 -6.15
C ASN A 77 -8.62 13.72 -7.36
N LEU A 78 -7.93 13.50 -8.48
CA LEU A 78 -8.14 14.27 -9.71
C LEU A 78 -9.38 13.83 -10.50
N VAL A 79 -9.86 12.61 -10.29
CA VAL A 79 -10.91 11.98 -11.11
C VAL A 79 -12.22 11.79 -10.33
N SER A 80 -12.17 11.88 -9.00
CA SER A 80 -13.33 11.73 -8.12
C SER A 80 -14.14 13.03 -8.00
N GLU A 81 -14.81 13.43 -9.10
CA GLU A 81 -15.61 14.68 -9.12
C GLU A 81 -16.87 14.62 -8.23
N ASN A 82 -17.31 13.44 -7.77
CA ASN A 82 -18.49 13.27 -6.90
C ASN A 82 -18.33 12.11 -5.90
N TYR A 83 -17.33 12.20 -5.02
CA TYR A 83 -17.14 11.22 -3.95
C TYR A 83 -18.22 11.39 -2.87
N VAL A 84 -19.29 10.58 -2.95
CA VAL A 84 -20.26 10.40 -1.86
C VAL A 84 -20.15 8.95 -1.39
N ALA A 85 -19.31 8.72 -0.38
CA ALA A 85 -19.18 7.41 0.22
C ALA A 85 -20.46 7.03 0.97
N ASP A 86 -21.00 5.86 0.69
CA ASP A 86 -21.96 5.23 1.60
C ASP A 86 -21.22 4.68 2.84
N ASN A 87 -21.97 4.28 3.87
CA ASN A 87 -21.38 3.79 5.11
C ASN A 87 -20.47 2.56 4.91
N PHE A 88 -20.73 1.74 3.88
CA PHE A 88 -19.96 0.54 3.61
C PHE A 88 -18.62 0.88 2.95
N HIS A 89 -18.63 1.72 1.92
CA HIS A 89 -17.42 2.21 1.28
C HIS A 89 -16.59 3.06 2.22
N GLY A 90 -17.22 3.89 3.07
CA GLY A 90 -16.53 4.66 4.11
C GLY A 90 -15.74 3.77 5.08
N PHE A 91 -16.37 2.69 5.58
CA PHE A 91 -15.69 1.71 6.43
C PHE A 91 -14.51 1.02 5.73
N ILE A 92 -14.67 0.66 4.45
CA ILE A 92 -13.59 0.05 3.67
C ILE A 92 -12.45 1.05 3.46
N SER A 93 -12.76 2.31 3.15
CA SER A 93 -11.79 3.38 2.97
C SER A 93 -10.96 3.61 4.24
N ASP A 94 -11.60 3.74 5.40
CA ASP A 94 -10.90 3.90 6.69
C ASP A 94 -10.00 2.69 7.01
N THR A 95 -10.48 1.48 6.70
CA THR A 95 -9.71 0.25 6.90
C THR A 95 -8.50 0.21 5.96
N GLU A 96 -8.65 0.63 4.71
CA GLU A 96 -7.58 0.72 3.72
C GLU A 96 -6.49 1.67 4.23
N VAL A 97 -6.86 2.89 4.62
CA VAL A 97 -5.92 3.90 5.09
C VAL A 97 -5.14 3.40 6.32
N LEU A 98 -5.84 2.77 7.27
CA LEU A 98 -5.21 2.21 8.48
C LEU A 98 -4.19 1.11 8.13
N LEU A 99 -4.59 0.14 7.30
CA LEU A 99 -3.72 -0.97 6.91
C LEU A 99 -2.54 -0.52 6.05
N THR A 100 -2.78 0.44 5.16
CA THR A 100 -1.74 1.07 4.35
C THR A 100 -0.71 1.75 5.24
N GLY A 101 -1.16 2.54 6.22
CA GLY A 101 -0.30 3.20 7.20
C GLY A 101 0.54 2.21 8.02
N MET A 102 -0.08 1.15 8.55
CA MET A 102 0.64 0.08 9.27
C MET A 102 1.66 -0.62 8.38
N THR A 103 1.28 -0.97 7.15
CA THR A 103 2.15 -1.67 6.19
C THR A 103 3.37 -0.82 5.83
N LEU A 104 3.16 0.46 5.51
CA LEU A 104 4.25 1.41 5.25
C LEU A 104 5.14 1.58 6.49
N GLY A 105 4.53 1.74 7.67
CA GLY A 105 5.25 1.87 8.93
C GLY A 105 6.19 0.68 9.17
N VAL A 106 5.71 -0.55 8.99
CA VAL A 106 6.51 -1.77 9.13
C VAL A 106 7.60 -1.86 8.06
N LEU A 107 7.28 -1.58 6.79
CA LEU A 107 8.22 -1.68 5.68
C LEU A 107 9.37 -0.67 5.75
N TRP A 108 9.12 0.51 6.32
CA TRP A 108 10.09 1.59 6.44
C TRP A 108 10.68 1.75 7.84
N HIS A 109 10.22 0.96 8.83
CA HIS A 109 10.63 1.06 10.23
C HIS A 109 12.14 1.07 10.40
N TYR A 110 12.85 0.13 9.76
CA TYR A 110 14.30 0.02 9.89
C TYR A 110 15.02 1.28 9.39
N GLU A 111 14.67 1.81 8.21
CA GLU A 111 15.27 3.02 7.67
C GLU A 111 14.95 4.28 8.48
N LEU A 112 13.74 4.37 9.04
CA LEU A 112 13.33 5.49 9.89
C LEU A 112 14.08 5.46 11.24
N THR A 113 14.28 4.27 11.81
CA THR A 113 14.87 4.11 13.15
C THR A 113 16.38 3.97 13.17
N LYS A 114 17.02 3.51 12.10
CA LYS A 114 18.50 3.34 12.04
C LYS A 114 19.26 4.65 12.24
N ASN A 115 18.68 5.77 11.83
CA ASN A 115 19.29 7.09 11.97
C ASN A 115 19.05 7.66 13.38
N ILE A 116 17.92 7.35 14.00
CA ILE A 116 17.61 7.74 15.39
C ILE A 116 18.59 7.07 16.37
N LYS A 117 18.88 5.78 16.18
CA LYS A 117 19.87 5.04 16.97
C LYS A 117 21.34 5.47 16.76
N LYS A 118 21.64 6.30 15.76
CA LYS A 118 22.98 6.86 15.56
C LYS A 118 23.16 8.22 16.23
N VAL A 119 22.06 8.86 16.64
CA VAL A 119 22.04 10.20 17.26
C VAL A 119 21.91 10.10 18.78
N LEU A 120 21.36 8.98 19.29
CA LEU A 120 21.44 8.55 20.69
C LEU A 120 22.70 7.70 20.92
#